data_AF-A0A0E4B0K0-F1
#
_entry.id   AF-A0A0E4B0K0-F1
#
_cell.length_a   1.000
_cell.length_b   1.000
_cell.length_c   1.000
_cell.angle_alpha   90.00
_cell.angle_beta   90.00
_cell.angle_gamma   90.00
#
_symmetry.space_group_name_H-M   'P 1'
#
loop_
_entity.id
_entity.type
_entity.pdbx_description
1 polymer ?
#
loop_
_entity_poly.entity_id
_entity_poly.type
_entity_poly.pdbx_seq_one_letter_code
_entity_poly.pdbx_strand_id
1 'polypeptide(L)'
;QTLLNTDMKREADQLGRFLTLVAEHKQKIGFKGTLLLEPKPKEPTKHQYDYDSATVHAFLQRYHLENEYKVNIEANHAILSGHSFQHEVMYALGNGIFGSLDMNRGDSLL
;
A
#
# COMPACT_ATOMS: atom_id res chain seq x y z
N GLN A 1 17.73 8.38 0.62
CA GLN A 1 17.07 9.29 -0.34
C GLN A 1 16.48 10.49 0.40
N THR A 2 16.38 11.66 -0.22
CA THR A 2 15.83 12.89 0.39
C THR A 2 14.90 13.58 -0.58
N LEU A 3 13.99 14.44 -0.12
CA LEU A 3 13.15 15.21 -1.04
C LEU A 3 13.94 16.13 -1.99
N LEU A 4 15.15 16.55 -1.59
CA LEU A 4 16.02 17.40 -2.42
C LEU A 4 16.48 16.72 -3.71
N ASN A 5 16.45 15.38 -3.76
CA ASN A 5 16.86 14.60 -4.92
C ASN A 5 15.77 13.62 -5.41
N THR A 6 14.50 13.90 -5.10
CA THR A 6 13.37 13.05 -5.47
C THR A 6 12.32 13.87 -6.22
N ASP A 7 12.02 13.43 -7.44
CA ASP A 7 10.83 13.87 -8.17
C ASP A 7 9.67 12.93 -7.81
N MET A 8 8.94 13.28 -6.76
CA MET A 8 7.87 12.42 -6.22
C MET A 8 6.79 12.13 -7.26
N LYS A 9 6.47 13.11 -8.11
CA LYS A 9 5.44 12.93 -9.14
C LYS A 9 5.90 11.89 -10.15
N ARG A 10 7.13 12.04 -10.66
CA ARG A 10 7.68 11.09 -11.63
C ARG A 10 7.78 9.68 -11.04
N GLU A 11 8.27 9.54 -9.81
CA GLU A 11 8.38 8.22 -9.16
C GLU A 11 7.01 7.58 -8.94
N ALA A 12 6.02 8.34 -8.46
CA ALA A 12 4.64 7.85 -8.30
C ALA A 12 3.99 7.47 -9.64
N ASP A 13 4.19 8.26 -10.70
CA ASP A 13 3.66 7.98 -12.04
C ASP A 13 4.29 6.69 -12.62
N GLN A 14 5.58 6.44 -12.37
CA GLN A 14 6.23 5.18 -12.77
C GLN A 14 5.74 3.99 -11.96
N LEU A 15 5.51 4.14 -10.65
CA LEU A 15 4.93 3.08 -9.82
C LEU A 15 3.52 2.73 -10.30
N GLY A 16 2.69 3.74 -10.60
CA GLY A 16 1.34 3.54 -11.14
C GLY A 16 1.39 2.74 -12.44
N ARG A 17 2.25 3.15 -13.39
CA ARG A 17 2.48 2.42 -14.64
C ARG A 17 2.93 0.97 -14.41
N PHE A 18 3.85 0.74 -13.47
CA PHE A 18 4.34 -0.61 -13.17
C PHE A 18 3.21 -1.50 -12.65
N LEU A 19 2.39 -1.00 -11.71
CA LEU A 19 1.26 -1.77 -11.17
C LEU A 19 0.19 -2.05 -12.22
N THR A 20 -0.09 -1.11 -13.14
CA THR A 20 -0.95 -1.39 -14.30
C THR A 20 -0.44 -2.57 -15.12
N LEU A 21 0.88 -2.61 -15.43
CA LEU A 21 1.48 -3.72 -16.18
C LEU A 21 1.36 -5.06 -15.43
N VAL A 22 1.45 -5.05 -14.09
CA VAL A 22 1.25 -6.25 -13.27
C VAL A 22 -0.20 -6.73 -13.35
N ALA A 23 -1.18 -5.83 -13.23
CA ALA A 23 -2.60 -6.17 -13.35
C ALA A 23 -2.95 -6.72 -14.75
N GLU A 24 -2.48 -6.08 -15.82
CA GLU A 24 -2.63 -6.56 -17.20
C GLU A 24 -2.01 -7.95 -17.38
N HIS A 25 -0.81 -8.18 -16.83
CA HIS A 25 -0.14 -9.46 -16.92
C HIS A 25 -0.91 -10.56 -16.18
N LYS A 26 -1.41 -10.29 -14.97
CA LYS A 26 -2.29 -11.19 -14.21
C LYS A 26 -3.47 -11.66 -15.08
N GLN A 27 -4.14 -10.74 -15.78
CA GLN A 27 -5.25 -11.09 -16.66
C GLN A 27 -4.78 -11.94 -17.85
N LYS A 28 -3.68 -11.56 -18.49
CA LYS A 28 -3.10 -12.27 -19.64
C LYS A 28 -2.78 -13.73 -19.35
N ILE A 29 -2.26 -14.03 -18.16
CA ILE A 29 -1.90 -15.41 -17.75
C ILE A 29 -3.07 -16.15 -17.08
N GLY A 30 -4.21 -15.50 -16.89
CA GLY A 30 -5.38 -16.09 -16.24
C GLY A 30 -5.23 -16.28 -14.73
N PHE A 31 -4.33 -15.57 -14.07
CA PHE A 31 -4.16 -15.67 -12.61
C PHE A 31 -5.40 -15.11 -11.90
N LYS A 32 -6.00 -15.92 -11.02
CA LYS A 32 -7.26 -15.59 -10.34
C LYS A 32 -7.09 -15.05 -8.91
N GLY A 33 -5.86 -15.01 -8.40
CA GLY A 33 -5.59 -14.50 -7.06
C GLY A 33 -5.70 -12.99 -6.96
N THR A 34 -5.84 -12.51 -5.72
CA THR A 34 -5.88 -11.09 -5.39
C THR A 34 -4.47 -10.49 -5.44
N LEU A 35 -4.33 -9.31 -6.05
CA LEU A 35 -3.08 -8.55 -5.93
C LEU A 35 -3.13 -7.72 -4.66
N LEU A 36 -2.02 -7.71 -3.92
CA LEU A 36 -1.94 -7.02 -2.64
C LEU A 36 -0.85 -5.94 -2.71
N LEU A 37 -1.15 -4.78 -2.14
CA LEU A 37 -0.15 -3.79 -1.74
C LEU A 37 -0.10 -3.74 -0.22
N GLU A 38 1.10 -3.70 0.34
CA GLU A 38 1.30 -3.70 1.79
C GLU A 38 1.73 -2.32 2.25
N PRO A 39 0.86 -1.57 2.96
CA PRO A 39 1.26 -0.26 3.43
C PRO A 39 2.40 -0.34 4.44
N LYS A 40 3.38 0.54 4.27
CA LYS A 40 4.47 0.77 5.21
C LYS A 40 4.89 2.24 5.13
N PRO A 41 5.01 2.95 6.26
CA PRO A 41 5.28 4.40 6.24
C PRO A 41 6.75 4.78 5.96
N LYS A 42 7.68 3.91 6.34
CA LYS A 42 9.14 4.15 6.35
C LYS A 42 9.87 2.83 6.64
N GLU A 43 11.19 2.87 6.50
CA GLU A 43 12.16 1.79 6.77
C GLU A 43 12.26 0.73 5.64
N PRO A 44 13.34 0.74 4.83
CA PRO A 44 14.59 1.48 5.00
C PRO A 44 14.56 2.94 4.50
N THR A 45 13.51 3.35 3.79
CA THR A 45 13.42 4.73 3.29
C THR A 45 12.96 5.67 4.40
N LYS A 46 13.25 6.97 4.24
CA LYS A 46 12.76 8.00 5.16
C LYS A 46 11.22 8.16 5.09
N HIS A 47 10.65 7.95 3.91
CA HIS A 47 9.23 7.96 3.60
C HIS A 47 8.99 6.97 2.47
N GLN A 48 8.04 6.07 2.65
CA GLN A 48 7.51 5.19 1.60
C GLN A 48 6.17 5.74 1.11
N TYR A 49 5.91 5.61 -0.19
CA TYR A 49 4.75 6.21 -0.85
C TYR A 49 3.44 5.53 -0.44
N ASP A 50 3.49 4.23 -0.19
CA ASP A 50 2.44 3.37 0.34
C ASP A 50 2.33 3.49 1.86
N TYR A 51 2.13 4.72 2.35
CA TYR A 51 2.35 5.06 3.75
C TYR A 51 1.41 4.34 4.75
N ASP A 52 0.12 4.34 4.46
CA ASP A 52 -0.95 3.70 5.21
C ASP A 52 -2.07 3.27 4.24
N SER A 53 -3.10 2.60 4.76
CA SER A 53 -4.21 2.05 3.96
C SER A 53 -4.95 3.15 3.19
N ALA A 54 -5.12 4.34 3.77
CA ALA A 54 -5.79 5.46 3.13
C ALA A 54 -4.96 6.07 1.99
N THR A 55 -3.64 6.18 2.18
CA THR A 55 -2.70 6.67 1.17
C THR A 55 -2.62 5.70 0.00
N VAL A 56 -2.55 4.39 0.27
CA VAL A 56 -2.61 3.36 -0.77
C VAL A 56 -3.93 3.43 -1.52
N HIS A 57 -5.06 3.58 -0.82
CA HIS A 57 -6.36 3.72 -1.45
C HIS A 57 -6.43 4.91 -2.42
N ALA A 58 -5.98 6.09 -1.98
CA ALA A 58 -5.95 7.30 -2.82
C ALA A 58 -5.01 7.13 -4.03
N PHE A 59 -3.86 6.48 -3.84
CA PHE A 59 -2.94 6.15 -4.92
C PHE A 59 -3.62 5.24 -5.96
N LEU A 60 -4.27 4.17 -5.51
CA LEU A 60 -4.97 3.24 -6.40
C LEU A 60 -6.07 3.96 -7.20
N GLN A 61 -6.89 4.79 -6.55
CA GLN A 61 -7.92 5.60 -7.22
C GLN A 61 -7.35 6.54 -8.28
N ARG A 62 -6.22 7.19 -7.98
CA ARG A 62 -5.54 8.11 -8.91
C ARG A 62 -5.13 7.43 -10.21
N TYR A 63 -4.77 6.15 -10.17
CA TYR A 63 -4.33 5.38 -11.33
C TYR A 63 -5.37 4.35 -11.83
N HIS A 64 -6.61 4.42 -11.33
CA HIS A 64 -7.71 3.50 -11.70
C HIS A 64 -7.41 2.02 -11.41
N LEU A 65 -6.74 1.74 -10.28
CA LEU A 65 -6.30 0.41 -9.85
C LEU A 65 -7.05 -0.10 -8.61
N GLU A 66 -8.02 0.65 -8.09
CA GLU A 66 -8.76 0.34 -6.85
C GLU A 66 -9.58 -0.96 -6.92
N ASN A 67 -9.88 -1.43 -8.14
CA ASN A 67 -10.56 -2.70 -8.38
C ASN A 67 -9.60 -3.88 -8.64
N GLU A 68 -8.32 -3.61 -8.87
CA GLU A 68 -7.32 -4.63 -9.19
C GLU A 68 -6.53 -5.09 -7.95
N TYR A 69 -6.33 -4.18 -6.99
CA TYR A 69 -5.55 -4.39 -5.78
C TYR A 69 -6.39 -4.29 -4.51
N LYS A 70 -5.94 -5.00 -3.47
CA LYS A 70 -6.39 -4.88 -2.08
C LYS A 70 -5.18 -4.62 -1.18
N VAL A 71 -5.40 -4.25 0.08
CA VAL A 71 -4.31 -4.04 1.04
C VAL A 71 -3.98 -5.31 1.82
N ASN A 72 -2.68 -5.58 2.00
CA ASN A 72 -2.17 -6.48 3.03
C ASN A 72 -1.76 -5.63 4.23
N ILE A 73 -2.40 -5.80 5.39
CA ILE A 73 -2.16 -4.90 6.53
C ILE A 73 -1.24 -5.60 7.53
N GLU A 74 -0.08 -5.00 7.78
CA GLU A 74 0.84 -5.46 8.83
C GLU A 74 0.63 -4.65 10.12
N ALA A 75 0.55 -5.35 11.26
CA ALA A 75 0.30 -4.73 12.55
C ALA A 75 1.41 -3.75 12.99
N ASN A 76 2.67 -4.08 12.78
CA ASN A 76 3.79 -3.17 13.08
C ASN A 76 3.80 -1.95 12.14
N HIS A 77 3.50 -2.11 10.86
CA HIS A 77 3.45 -1.00 9.91
C HIS A 77 2.35 0.01 10.26
N ALA A 78 1.18 -0.47 10.74
CA ALA A 78 0.11 0.38 11.25
C ALA A 78 0.58 1.25 12.43
N ILE A 79 1.32 0.67 13.38
CA ILE A 79 1.86 1.41 14.52
C ILE A 79 2.91 2.43 14.05
N LEU A 80 3.81 2.03 13.14
CA LEU A 80 4.84 2.92 12.60
C LEU A 80 4.28 4.12 11.84
N SER A 81 3.04 4.04 11.33
CA SER A 81 2.36 5.12 10.60
C SER A 81 1.54 6.02 11.53
N GLY A 82 1.54 5.74 12.83
CA GLY A 82 0.81 6.51 13.84
C GLY A 82 -0.64 6.06 14.05
N HIS A 83 -1.03 4.91 13.49
CA HIS A 83 -2.38 4.38 13.57
C HIS A 83 -2.45 3.15 14.49
N SER A 84 -3.64 2.83 14.98
CA SER A 84 -3.87 1.50 15.56
C SER A 84 -4.04 0.47 14.44
N PHE A 85 -3.64 -0.78 14.68
CA PHE A 85 -3.89 -1.85 13.70
C PHE A 85 -5.38 -1.97 13.36
N GLN A 86 -6.27 -1.81 14.35
CA GLN A 86 -7.71 -1.87 14.13
C GLN A 86 -8.21 -0.72 13.25
N HIS A 87 -7.60 0.46 13.34
CA HIS A 87 -7.94 1.59 12.47
C HIS A 87 -7.72 1.21 11.00
N GLU A 88 -6.55 0.69 10.67
CA GLU A 88 -6.19 0.28 9.31
C GLU A 88 -7.13 -0.80 8.78
N VAL A 89 -7.43 -1.83 9.60
CA VAL A 89 -8.36 -2.91 9.22
C VAL A 89 -9.77 -2.36 8.98
N MET A 90 -10.28 -1.51 9.87
CA MET A 90 -11.63 -0.94 9.74
C MET A 90 -11.74 0.01 8.55
N TYR A 91 -10.71 0.80 8.27
CA TYR A 91 -10.64 1.63 7.07
C TYR A 91 -10.71 0.76 5.80
N ALA A 92 -9.89 -0.29 5.73
CA ALA A 92 -9.83 -1.17 4.57
C ALA A 92 -11.14 -1.92 4.32
N LEU A 93 -11.80 -2.41 5.38
CA LEU A 93 -13.11 -3.04 5.29
C LEU A 93 -14.19 -2.05 4.84
N GLY A 94 -14.24 -0.85 5.43
CA GLY A 94 -15.23 0.18 5.12
C GLY A 94 -15.16 0.70 3.68
N ASN A 95 -13.98 0.63 3.06
CA ASN A 95 -13.76 1.04 1.67
C ASN A 95 -13.71 -0.15 0.70
N GLY A 96 -13.95 -1.39 1.16
CA GLY A 96 -13.92 -2.58 0.31
C GLY A 96 -12.55 -2.91 -0.29
N ILE A 97 -11.45 -2.45 0.33
CA ILE A 97 -10.07 -2.69 -0.11
C ILE A 97 -9.33 -3.70 0.76
N PHE A 98 -9.96 -4.30 1.77
CA PHE A 98 -9.34 -5.32 2.60
C PHE A 98 -8.94 -6.56 1.77
N GLY A 99 -7.70 -7.03 1.95
CA GLY A 99 -7.15 -8.19 1.25
C GLY A 99 -6.67 -9.27 2.20
N SER A 100 -5.62 -8.97 2.98
CA SER A 100 -4.98 -9.93 3.89
C SER A 100 -4.33 -9.21 5.07
N LEU A 101 -3.80 -9.98 6.03
CA LEU A 101 -3.10 -9.49 7.21
C LEU A 101 -1.74 -10.16 7.38
N ASP A 102 -0.76 -9.37 7.79
CA ASP A 102 0.52 -9.84 8.32
C ASP A 102 0.52 -9.64 9.84
N MET A 103 0.34 -10.75 10.55
CA MET A 103 0.16 -10.73 12.00
C MET A 103 1.50 -10.77 12.72
N ASN A 104 1.95 -9.61 13.17
CA ASN A 104 3.11 -9.45 14.03
C ASN A 104 2.85 -8.39 15.11
N ARG A 105 3.90 -7.94 15.80
CA ARG A 105 3.81 -6.85 16.77
C ARG A 105 5.09 -6.02 16.72
N GLY A 106 4.90 -4.71 16.68
CA GLY A 106 5.97 -3.72 16.91
C GLY A 106 6.28 -3.49 18.38
N ASP A 107 7.40 -2.83 18.63
CA ASP A 107 7.67 -2.21 19.92
C ASP A 107 7.34 -0.72 19.83
N SER A 108 6.40 -0.26 20.65
CA SER A 108 6.00 1.15 20.71
C SER A 108 7.05 2.05 21.40
N LEU A 109 8.09 1.45 21.97
CA LEU A 109 9.20 2.14 22.64
C LEU A 109 10.43 2.28 21.72
N LEU A 110 10.37 1.75 20.50
CA LEU A 110 11.36 1.92 19.43
C LEU A 110 10.80 2.83 18.32
#